data_AF-A0A2N2TGU4-F1
#
_entry.id   AF-A0A2N2TGU4-F1
#
_cell.length_a   1.000
_cell.length_b   1.000
_cell.length_c   1.000
_cell.angle_alpha   90.00
_cell.angle_beta   90.00
_cell.angle_gamma   90.00
#
_symmetry.space_group_name_H-M   'P 1'
#
loop_
_entity.id
_entity.type
_entity.pdbx_description
1 polymer ?
#
loop_
_entity_poly.entity_id
_entity_poly.type
_entity_poly.pdbx_seq_one_letter_code
_entity_poly.pdbx_strand_id
1 'polypeptide(L)'
;MTWTTFALAAALGMVTLALVFVWRSKMAMARELARRDQDMAGLLQLMRDRDYQLIAHAKWRAVLSEHAGGIGKRISECREIAKAIERHSPEMYQREHGLIFWLAAMDQFLVALLGGYDPTEPDYSMHTRMAAVNTSDIYSRVQAKNLSL
;
A
#
# COMPACT_ATOMS: atom_id res chain seq x y z
N MET A 1 25.78 -37.86 -68.41
CA MET A 1 26.30 -36.77 -67.55
C MET A 1 25.22 -36.00 -66.77
N THR A 2 23.92 -36.24 -66.98
CA THR A 2 22.83 -35.50 -66.29
C THR A 2 22.48 -36.06 -64.91
N TRP A 3 22.60 -37.36 -64.68
CA TRP A 3 22.20 -38.00 -63.41
C TRP A 3 23.04 -37.57 -62.20
N THR A 4 24.34 -37.34 -62.40
CA THR A 4 25.25 -36.92 -61.33
C THR A 4 25.00 -35.48 -60.89
N THR A 5 24.59 -34.59 -61.81
CA THR A 5 24.25 -33.20 -61.48
C THR A 5 22.92 -33.11 -60.73
N PHE A 6 21.92 -33.91 -61.10
CA PHE A 6 20.67 -34.01 -60.34
C PHE A 6 20.89 -34.57 -58.92
N ALA A 7 21.75 -35.58 -58.76
CA ALA A 7 22.07 -36.14 -57.45
C ALA A 7 22.78 -35.13 -56.54
N LEU A 8 23.73 -34.35 -57.09
CA LEU A 8 24.41 -33.26 -56.36
C LEU A 8 23.44 -32.15 -55.95
N ALA A 9 22.54 -31.73 -56.85
CA ALA A 9 21.55 -30.71 -56.55
C ALA A 9 20.57 -31.17 -55.46
N ALA A 10 20.12 -32.43 -55.50
CA ALA A 10 19.25 -33.01 -54.49
C ALA A 10 19.96 -33.11 -53.11
N ALA A 11 21.23 -33.53 -53.09
CA ALA A 11 22.02 -33.57 -51.87
C ALA A 11 22.21 -32.18 -51.25
N LEU A 12 22.51 -31.17 -52.07
CA LEU A 12 22.64 -29.78 -51.62
C LEU A 12 21.30 -29.23 -51.08
N GLY A 13 20.19 -29.58 -51.72
CA GLY A 13 18.84 -29.27 -51.27
C GLY A 13 18.51 -29.88 -49.91
N MET A 14 18.87 -31.14 -49.68
CA MET A 14 18.68 -31.79 -48.38
C MET A 14 19.54 -31.18 -47.28
N VAL A 15 20.80 -30.85 -47.57
CA VAL A 15 21.71 -30.20 -46.61
C VAL A 15 21.19 -28.81 -46.22
N THR A 16 20.75 -28.01 -47.19
CA THR A 16 20.17 -26.69 -46.92
C THR A 16 18.89 -26.78 -46.10
N LEU A 17 18.00 -27.72 -46.39
CA LEU A 17 16.80 -27.97 -45.58
C LEU A 17 17.14 -28.41 -44.14
N ALA A 18 18.13 -29.29 -43.97
CA ALA A 18 18.59 -29.74 -42.66
C ALA A 18 19.16 -28.57 -41.84
N LEU A 19 19.97 -27.71 -42.46
CA LEU A 19 20.53 -26.51 -41.81
C LEU A 19 19.43 -25.52 -41.40
N VAL A 20 18.44 -25.28 -42.27
CA VAL A 20 17.29 -24.42 -41.96
C VAL A 20 16.46 -25.00 -40.81
N PHE A 21 16.25 -26.32 -40.80
CA PHE A 21 15.51 -27.00 -39.72
C PHE A 21 16.24 -26.88 -38.38
N VAL A 22 17.54 -27.15 -38.35
CA VAL A 22 18.37 -27.00 -37.14
C VAL A 22 18.36 -25.54 -36.67
N TRP A 23 18.53 -24.58 -37.56
CA TRP A 23 18.48 -23.15 -37.22
C TRP A 23 17.12 -22.75 -36.63
N ARG A 24 16.01 -23.18 -37.25
CA ARG A 24 14.65 -22.94 -36.72
C ARG A 24 14.44 -23.56 -35.35
N SER A 25 14.91 -24.79 -35.13
CA SER A 25 14.80 -25.47 -33.83
C SER A 25 15.58 -24.75 -32.73
N LYS A 26 16.81 -24.29 -33.04
CA LYS A 26 17.63 -23.50 -32.10
C LYS A 26 17.00 -22.14 -31.79
N MET A 27 16.45 -21.47 -32.80
CA MET A 27 15.73 -20.20 -32.60
C MET A 27 14.45 -20.38 -31.78
N ALA A 28 13.75 -21.51 -31.93
CA ALA A 28 12.59 -21.83 -31.09
C ALA A 28 12.99 -22.03 -29.63
N MET A 29 14.06 -22.78 -29.35
CA MET A 29 14.58 -22.94 -27.99
C MET A 29 15.08 -21.63 -27.39
N ALA A 30 15.77 -20.80 -28.16
CA ALA A 30 16.26 -19.50 -27.70
C ALA A 30 15.12 -18.55 -27.30
N ARG A 31 13.99 -18.58 -28.05
CA ARG A 31 12.79 -17.80 -27.69
C ARG A 31 12.13 -18.32 -26.43
N GLU A 32 12.09 -19.64 -26.24
CA GLU A 32 11.50 -20.26 -25.04
C GLU A 32 12.31 -19.91 -23.78
N LEU A 33 13.64 -19.95 -23.89
CA LEU A 33 14.54 -19.53 -22.81
C LEU A 33 14.37 -18.04 -22.48
N ALA A 34 14.32 -17.18 -23.50
CA ALA A 34 14.10 -15.74 -23.31
C ALA A 34 12.75 -15.43 -22.65
N ARG A 35 11.69 -16.18 -22.97
CA ARG A 35 10.38 -16.05 -22.31
C ARG A 35 10.45 -16.45 -20.84
N ARG A 36 11.09 -17.58 -20.52
CA ARG A 36 11.26 -18.03 -19.13
C ARG A 36 12.09 -17.05 -18.30
N ASP A 37 13.12 -16.47 -18.88
CA ASP A 37 13.94 -15.45 -18.22
C ASP A 37 13.13 -14.16 -17.97
N GLN A 38 12.28 -13.74 -18.92
CA GLN A 38 11.37 -12.61 -18.72
C GLN A 38 10.33 -12.88 -17.63
N ASP A 39 9.72 -14.07 -17.61
CA ASP A 39 8.75 -14.45 -16.59
C ASP A 39 9.38 -14.50 -15.20
N MET A 40 10.60 -15.04 -15.09
CA MET A 40 11.35 -15.06 -13.84
C MET A 40 11.76 -13.67 -13.37
N ALA A 41 12.18 -12.79 -14.29
CA ALA A 41 12.49 -11.40 -13.96
C ALA A 41 11.25 -10.66 -13.43
N GLY A 42 10.07 -10.88 -14.04
CA GLY A 42 8.81 -10.33 -13.58
C GLY A 42 8.43 -10.83 -12.18
N LEU A 43 8.59 -12.14 -11.91
CA LEU A 43 8.33 -12.71 -10.60
C LEU A 43 9.26 -12.14 -9.51
N LEU A 44 10.56 -11.99 -9.82
CA LEU A 44 11.53 -11.40 -8.91
C LEU A 44 11.22 -9.93 -8.61
N GLN A 45 10.74 -9.18 -9.60
CA GLN A 45 10.31 -7.80 -9.41
C GLN A 45 9.08 -7.72 -8.50
N LEU A 46 8.10 -8.59 -8.69
CA LEU A 46 6.91 -8.66 -7.82
C LEU A 46 7.27 -9.03 -6.37
N MET A 47 8.16 -10.00 -6.17
CA MET A 47 8.63 -10.35 -4.82
C MET A 47 9.38 -9.20 -4.16
N ARG A 48 10.24 -8.51 -4.92
CA ARG A 48 10.97 -7.34 -4.45
C ARG A 48 10.04 -6.20 -4.05
N ASP A 49 9.02 -5.91 -4.86
CA ASP A 49 8.03 -4.88 -4.57
C ASP A 49 7.23 -5.23 -3.30
N ARG A 50 6.89 -6.50 -3.12
CA ARG A 50 6.24 -6.99 -1.90
C ARG A 50 7.13 -6.83 -0.67
N ASP A 51 8.41 -7.16 -0.77
CA ASP A 51 9.36 -7.00 0.33
C ASP A 51 9.59 -5.52 0.68
N TYR A 52 9.68 -4.64 -0.32
CA TYR A 52 9.74 -3.19 -0.10
C TYR A 52 8.51 -2.67 0.64
N GLN A 53 7.32 -3.12 0.25
CA GLN A 53 6.09 -2.79 0.96
C GLN A 53 6.19 -3.26 2.41
N LEU A 54 6.51 -4.54 2.67
CA LEU A 54 6.64 -5.11 4.02
C LEU A 54 7.66 -4.38 4.91
N ILE A 55 8.79 -3.95 4.36
CA ILE A 55 9.81 -3.20 5.10
C ILE A 55 9.35 -1.77 5.40
N ALA A 56 8.75 -1.08 4.41
CA ALA A 56 8.16 0.24 4.62
C ALA A 56 7.06 0.20 5.68
N HIS A 57 6.26 -0.87 5.65
CA HIS A 57 5.21 -1.22 6.61
C HIS A 57 5.73 -1.40 8.04
N ALA A 58 6.80 -2.16 8.22
CA ALA A 58 7.42 -2.37 9.52
C ALA A 58 8.00 -1.05 10.09
N LYS A 59 8.69 -0.26 9.25
CA LYS A 59 9.23 1.05 9.64
C LYS A 59 8.12 2.04 10.00
N TRP A 60 7.03 2.06 9.24
CA TRP A 60 5.87 2.89 9.55
C TRP A 60 5.29 2.53 10.93
N ARG A 61 5.03 1.24 11.19
CA ARG A 61 4.53 0.79 12.50
C ARG A 61 5.50 1.10 13.65
N ALA A 62 6.81 0.98 13.43
CA ALA A 62 7.81 1.38 14.41
C ALA A 62 7.70 2.87 14.74
N VAL A 63 7.64 3.75 13.73
CA VAL A 63 7.45 5.19 13.94
C VAL A 63 6.16 5.50 14.70
N LEU A 64 5.06 4.80 14.37
CA LEU A 64 3.76 5.00 15.00
C LEU A 64 3.65 4.45 16.44
N SER A 65 4.56 3.59 16.87
CA SER A 65 4.54 2.94 18.19
C SER A 65 5.66 3.40 19.13
N GLU A 66 6.83 3.76 18.60
CA GLU A 66 8.00 4.15 19.40
C GLU A 66 7.90 5.55 20.01
N HIS A 67 7.08 6.45 19.44
CA HIS A 67 6.96 7.81 19.95
C HIS A 67 5.93 7.89 21.09
N ALA A 68 6.41 8.00 22.33
CA ALA A 68 5.67 8.37 23.55
C ALA A 68 4.23 7.79 23.67
N GLY A 69 4.10 6.47 23.49
CA GLY A 69 2.84 5.72 23.65
C GLY A 69 2.01 5.55 22.37
N GLY A 70 2.51 6.03 21.23
CA GLY A 70 1.99 5.78 19.89
C GLY A 70 0.69 6.51 19.56
N ILE A 71 0.21 6.33 18.31
CA ILE A 71 -0.99 7.02 17.80
C ILE A 71 -2.20 6.82 18.72
N GLY A 72 -2.43 5.58 19.17
CA GLY A 72 -3.60 5.27 20.02
C GLY A 72 -3.63 6.09 21.31
N LYS A 73 -2.47 6.30 21.94
CA LYS A 73 -2.36 7.16 23.12
C LYS A 73 -2.58 8.63 22.77
N ARG A 74 -2.07 9.11 21.64
CA ARG A 74 -2.31 10.50 21.19
C ARG A 74 -3.78 10.79 20.94
N ILE A 75 -4.51 9.83 20.35
CA ILE A 75 -5.97 9.91 20.22
C ILE A 75 -6.64 10.03 21.60
N SER A 76 -6.24 9.19 22.56
CA SER A 76 -6.74 9.26 23.94
C SER A 76 -6.47 10.62 24.58
N GLU A 77 -5.24 11.11 24.50
CA GLU A 77 -4.83 12.41 25.06
C GLU A 77 -5.59 13.57 24.43
N CYS A 78 -5.79 13.60 23.11
CA CYS A 78 -6.60 14.61 22.42
C CYS A 78 -8.04 14.68 22.97
N ARG A 79 -8.65 13.51 23.19
CA ARG A 79 -10.02 13.42 23.72
C ARG A 79 -10.10 13.78 25.19
N GLU A 80 -9.10 13.40 25.97
CA GLU A 80 -9.01 13.74 27.38
C GLU A 80 -8.86 15.25 27.56
N ILE A 81 -7.99 15.90 26.77
CA ILE A 81 -7.83 17.35 26.74
C ILE A 81 -9.15 18.03 26.37
N ALA A 82 -9.84 17.55 25.32
CA ALA A 82 -11.12 18.13 24.92
C ALA A 82 -12.18 18.05 26.04
N LYS A 83 -12.29 16.89 26.69
CA LYS A 83 -13.19 16.71 27.84
C LYS A 83 -12.79 17.53 29.05
N ALA A 84 -11.50 17.66 29.33
CA ALA A 84 -10.99 18.45 30.45
C ALA A 84 -11.31 19.94 30.27
N ILE A 85 -11.10 20.48 29.07
CA ILE A 85 -11.46 21.87 28.75
C ILE A 85 -12.97 22.05 28.87
N GLU A 86 -13.78 21.16 28.29
CA GLU A 86 -15.25 21.23 28.41
C GLU A 86 -15.70 21.24 29.89
N ARG A 87 -15.07 20.42 30.73
CA ARG A 87 -15.47 20.25 32.14
C ARG A 87 -15.01 21.38 33.05
N HIS A 88 -13.80 21.90 32.82
CA HIS A 88 -13.14 22.80 33.77
C HIS A 88 -13.04 24.25 33.28
N SER A 89 -13.07 24.49 31.96
CA SER A 89 -12.90 25.83 31.38
C SER A 89 -13.60 25.94 30.00
N PRO A 90 -14.93 25.71 29.92
CA PRO A 90 -15.67 25.74 28.65
C PRO A 90 -15.56 27.08 27.91
N GLU A 91 -15.41 28.18 28.65
CA GLU A 91 -15.20 29.53 28.11
C GLU A 91 -13.92 29.66 27.28
N MET A 92 -12.97 28.74 27.42
CA MET A 92 -11.76 28.69 26.59
C MET A 92 -12.12 28.48 25.12
N TYR A 93 -13.14 27.68 24.81
CA TYR A 93 -13.61 27.47 23.44
C TYR A 93 -14.32 28.69 22.84
N GLN A 94 -14.91 29.53 23.69
CA GLN A 94 -15.53 30.79 23.25
C GLN A 94 -14.46 31.85 22.98
N ARG A 95 -13.40 31.91 23.79
CA ARG A 95 -12.28 32.83 23.56
C ARG A 95 -11.44 32.41 22.36
N GLU A 96 -11.18 31.11 22.23
CA GLU A 96 -10.33 30.53 21.20
C GLU A 96 -11.12 29.51 20.36
N HIS A 97 -12.03 30.03 19.50
CA HIS A 97 -12.87 29.19 18.65
C HIS A 97 -12.07 28.20 17.78
N GLY A 98 -10.83 28.53 17.40
CA GLY A 98 -9.97 27.63 16.63
C GLY A 98 -9.58 26.36 17.39
N LEU A 99 -9.57 26.38 18.73
CA LEU A 99 -9.07 25.29 19.55
C LEU A 99 -9.91 24.02 19.43
N ILE A 100 -11.24 24.13 19.42
CA ILE A 100 -12.12 22.97 19.24
C ILE A 100 -11.99 22.36 17.86
N PHE A 101 -11.85 23.18 16.81
CA PHE A 101 -11.66 22.70 15.45
C PHE A 101 -10.30 22.05 15.26
N TRP A 102 -9.25 22.61 15.86
CA TRP A 102 -7.91 22.04 15.84
C TRP A 102 -7.87 20.68 16.55
N LEU A 103 -8.47 20.56 17.74
CA LEU A 103 -8.55 19.29 18.46
C LEU A 103 -9.36 18.25 17.67
N ALA A 104 -10.49 18.64 17.08
CA ALA A 104 -11.31 17.77 16.25
C ALA A 104 -10.56 17.28 15.01
N ALA A 105 -9.90 18.19 14.29
CA ALA A 105 -9.11 17.85 13.11
C ALA A 105 -7.91 16.96 13.44
N MET A 106 -7.25 17.20 14.59
CA MET A 106 -6.14 16.38 15.05
C MET A 106 -6.60 14.96 15.41
N ASP A 107 -7.71 14.81 16.14
CA ASP A 107 -8.25 13.49 16.46
C ASP A 107 -8.67 12.72 15.19
N GLN A 108 -9.35 13.39 14.25
CA GLN A 108 -9.72 12.79 12.96
C GLN A 108 -8.50 12.40 12.12
N PHE A 109 -7.48 13.25 12.06
CA PHE A 109 -6.23 12.95 11.38
C PHE A 109 -5.55 11.72 11.99
N LEU A 110 -5.46 11.64 13.32
CA LEU A 110 -4.84 10.51 14.00
C LEU A 110 -5.63 9.21 13.83
N VAL A 111 -6.96 9.28 13.84
CA VAL A 111 -7.83 8.13 13.54
C VAL A 111 -7.68 7.69 12.08
N ALA A 112 -7.61 8.63 11.14
CA ALA A 112 -7.36 8.33 9.73
C ALA A 112 -5.94 7.79 9.52
N LEU A 113 -4.94 8.26 10.28
CA LEU A 113 -3.58 7.75 10.24
C LEU A 113 -3.48 6.33 10.81
N LEU A 114 -4.28 6.03 11.83
CA LEU A 114 -4.44 4.69 12.40
C LEU A 114 -5.17 3.74 11.44
N GLY A 115 -6.23 4.22 10.79
CA GLY A 115 -7.11 3.43 9.95
C GLY A 115 -6.75 3.36 8.47
N GLY A 116 -5.95 4.30 7.97
CA GLY A 116 -5.46 4.38 6.58
C GLY A 116 -4.40 3.34 6.24
N TYR A 117 -4.31 2.28 7.03
CA TYR A 117 -3.29 1.26 6.93
C TYR A 117 -3.92 -0.14 7.07
N ASP A 118 -4.37 -0.72 5.94
CA ASP A 118 -4.12 -2.11 5.46
C ASP A 118 -4.96 -2.40 4.18
N PRO A 119 -4.37 -2.91 3.07
CA PRO A 119 -5.10 -3.37 1.88
C PRO A 119 -5.66 -4.81 1.93
N THR A 120 -5.51 -5.57 3.02
CA THR A 120 -5.88 -7.01 3.11
C THR A 120 -6.53 -7.48 4.42
N GLU A 121 -6.55 -6.69 5.50
CA GLU A 121 -7.19 -7.11 6.77
C GLU A 121 -8.58 -6.49 6.97
N PRO A 122 -9.65 -7.30 7.15
CA PRO A 122 -10.99 -6.80 7.44
C PRO A 122 -11.17 -6.27 8.88
N ASP A 123 -10.26 -6.57 9.81
CA ASP A 123 -10.53 -6.45 11.26
C ASP A 123 -9.95 -5.18 11.95
N TYR A 124 -9.09 -4.41 11.29
CA TYR A 124 -8.69 -3.06 11.78
C TYR A 124 -9.78 -2.00 11.59
N SER A 125 -10.84 -2.35 10.86
CA SER A 125 -11.95 -1.43 10.60
C SER A 125 -12.82 -1.18 11.83
N MET A 126 -12.92 -2.12 12.78
CA MET A 126 -13.79 -1.95 13.95
C MET A 126 -13.23 -0.93 14.94
N HIS A 127 -11.95 -1.00 15.30
CA HIS A 127 -11.32 -0.03 16.19
C HIS A 127 -11.27 1.38 15.58
N THR A 128 -10.98 1.48 14.28
CA THR A 128 -11.04 2.74 13.54
C THR A 128 -12.46 3.31 13.49
N ARG A 129 -13.47 2.47 13.22
CA ARG A 129 -14.88 2.89 13.23
C ARG A 129 -15.32 3.32 14.62
N MET A 130 -15.00 2.56 15.66
CA MET A 130 -15.33 2.93 17.05
C MET A 130 -14.62 4.22 17.46
N ALA A 131 -13.37 4.39 17.03
CA ALA A 131 -12.64 5.63 17.27
C ALA A 131 -13.32 6.80 16.56
N ALA A 132 -13.67 6.68 15.27
CA ALA A 132 -14.34 7.72 14.49
C ALA A 132 -15.74 8.08 15.01
N VAL A 133 -16.53 7.08 15.44
CA VAL A 133 -17.85 7.30 16.06
C VAL A 133 -17.68 8.11 17.35
N ASN A 134 -16.75 7.72 18.23
CA ASN A 134 -16.46 8.47 19.46
C ASN A 134 -15.92 9.88 19.17
N THR A 135 -15.14 10.08 18.11
CA THR A 135 -14.69 11.41 17.67
C THR A 135 -15.89 12.31 17.37
N SER A 136 -16.80 11.86 16.50
CA SER A 136 -17.94 12.67 16.09
C SER A 136 -18.86 13.04 17.27
N ASP A 137 -19.05 12.13 18.22
CA ASP A 137 -19.93 12.33 19.37
C ASP A 137 -19.35 13.32 20.40
N ILE A 138 -18.03 13.28 20.64
CA ILE A 138 -17.38 14.23 21.56
C ILE A 138 -17.45 15.65 21.00
N TYR A 139 -16.99 15.87 19.76
CA TYR A 139 -16.89 17.23 19.23
C TYR A 139 -18.25 17.84 18.86
N SER A 140 -19.23 17.03 18.43
CA SER A 140 -20.59 17.53 18.20
C SER A 140 -21.28 18.00 19.48
N ARG A 141 -21.10 17.30 20.61
CA ARG A 141 -21.62 17.74 21.92
C ARG A 141 -20.99 19.05 22.39
N VAL A 142 -19.67 19.16 22.29
CA VAL A 142 -18.95 20.38 22.69
C VAL A 142 -19.38 21.56 21.81
N GLN A 143 -19.52 21.34 20.49
CA GLN A 143 -19.95 22.39 19.57
C GLN A 143 -21.41 22.80 19.79
N ALA A 144 -22.32 21.85 20.02
CA ALA A 144 -23.73 22.14 20.29
C ALA A 144 -23.92 22.98 21.58
N LYS A 145 -23.18 22.66 22.65
CA LYS A 145 -23.22 23.46 23.88
C LYS A 145 -22.67 24.87 23.68
N ASN A 146 -21.58 25.02 22.94
CA ASN A 146 -20.97 26.33 22.67
C ASN A 146 -21.82 27.23 21.77
N LEU A 147 -22.71 26.67 20.94
CA LEU A 147 -23.63 27.43 20.09
C LEU A 147 -24.97 27.78 20.79
N SER A 148 -25.21 27.22 21.97
CA SER A 148 -26.46 27.40 22.74
C SER A 148 -26.38 28.42 23.89
N LEU A 149 -25.22 29.08 24.04
CA LEU A 149 -24.93 30.13 25.02
C LEU A 149 -24.75 31.47 24.30
#